data_AF-A0A2P8WCK5-F1
#
_entry.id   AF-A0A2P8WCK5-F1
#
_cell.length_a   1.000
_cell.length_b   1.000
_cell.length_c   1.000
_cell.angle_alpha   90.00
_cell.angle_beta   90.00
_cell.angle_gamma   90.00
#
_symmetry.space_group_name_H-M   'P 1'
#
loop_
_entity.id
_entity.type
_entity.pdbx_description
1 polymer ?
#
loop_
_entity_poly.entity_id
_entity_poly.type
_entity_poly.pdbx_seq_one_letter_code
_entity_poly.pdbx_strand_id
1 'polypeptide(L)'
;EKGGTFNAFFPKGGSDYDVVPTQEKQGFAEYKLNQKGETLAMLTINDTISLPAAAAKYENSSETLAGYPIVDQGNTATGLLVNDRYQVKVLSRSPDFTRDDRLNWLQQFDLDGLAQLEPAQSSLLKPAAKGAA
;
A
#
# COMPACT_ATOMS: atom_id res chain seq x y z
N GLU A 1 -10.97 6.18 3.13
CA GLU A 1 -10.19 6.71 4.29
C GLU A 1 -9.63 8.11 4.05
N LYS A 2 -9.39 8.88 5.13
CA LYS A 2 -8.52 10.09 5.07
C LYS A 2 -7.06 9.63 4.95
N GLY A 3 -6.21 10.40 4.27
CA GLY A 3 -4.80 10.03 4.05
C GLY A 3 -4.03 9.71 5.33
N GLY A 4 -4.23 10.53 6.37
CA GLY A 4 -3.50 10.41 7.64
C GLY A 4 -3.80 9.16 8.44
N THR A 5 -4.91 8.46 8.16
CA THR A 5 -5.18 7.13 8.73
C THR A 5 -4.08 6.15 8.33
N PHE A 6 -3.50 6.29 7.13
CA PHE A 6 -2.54 5.33 6.61
C PHE A 6 -1.15 5.41 7.24
N ASN A 7 -0.77 6.57 7.80
CA ASN A 7 0.54 6.79 8.40
C ASN A 7 0.88 5.77 9.50
N ALA A 8 -0.14 5.30 10.24
CA ALA A 8 0.04 4.33 11.31
C ALA A 8 0.50 2.94 10.82
N PHE A 9 0.25 2.60 9.55
CA PHE A 9 0.54 1.27 9.00
C PHE A 9 1.87 1.19 8.25
N PHE A 10 2.58 2.31 8.09
CA PHE A 10 3.90 2.29 7.50
C PHE A 10 4.92 1.66 8.46
N PRO A 11 5.89 0.91 7.92
CA PRO A 11 6.99 0.41 8.73
C PRO A 11 7.76 1.57 9.35
N LYS A 12 8.24 1.36 10.56
CA LYS A 12 9.18 2.29 11.19
C LYS A 12 10.56 2.05 10.59
N GLY A 13 11.34 3.12 10.41
CA GLY A 13 12.75 3.01 10.08
C GLY A 13 13.52 2.17 11.11
N GLY A 14 14.62 1.56 10.67
CA GLY A 14 15.58 0.83 11.51
C GLY A 14 16.85 1.65 11.74
N SER A 15 17.88 1.05 12.36
CA SER A 15 19.16 1.73 12.59
C SER A 15 19.84 2.25 11.32
N ASP A 16 19.63 1.58 10.18
CA ASP A 16 20.27 1.89 8.91
C ASP A 16 19.30 2.40 7.83
N TYR A 17 18.02 2.55 8.17
CA TYR A 17 16.96 2.92 7.22
C TYR A 17 16.08 4.02 7.77
N ASP A 18 15.91 5.09 6.99
CA ASP A 18 14.98 6.17 7.30
C ASP A 18 13.71 6.04 6.47
N VAL A 19 12.55 6.00 7.14
CA VAL A 19 11.23 6.01 6.50
C VAL A 19 10.62 7.40 6.70
N VAL A 20 10.63 8.21 5.64
CA VAL A 20 10.32 9.65 5.70
C VAL A 20 9.02 9.96 4.95
N PRO A 21 7.99 10.53 5.60
CA PRO A 21 6.76 10.93 4.93
C PRO A 21 7.03 11.94 3.80
N THR A 22 6.40 11.76 2.63
CA THR A 22 6.56 12.68 1.49
C THR A 22 5.28 13.31 1.02
N GLN A 23 4.22 12.53 0.89
CA GLN A 23 2.93 13.02 0.40
C GLN A 23 1.80 12.30 1.11
N GLU A 24 0.83 13.09 1.54
CA GLU A 24 -0.43 12.59 2.06
C GLU A 24 -1.57 13.35 1.40
N LYS A 25 -2.58 12.61 0.95
CA LYS A 25 -3.86 13.14 0.47
C LYS A 25 -4.95 12.13 0.78
N GLN A 26 -6.21 12.51 0.56
CA GLN A 26 -7.33 11.58 0.79
C GLN A 26 -7.12 10.28 0.01
N GLY A 27 -7.19 9.14 0.71
CA GLY A 27 -6.99 7.82 0.14
C GLY A 27 -5.57 7.50 -0.31
N PHE A 28 -4.55 8.29 0.05
CA PHE A 28 -3.16 8.00 -0.34
C PHE A 28 -2.14 8.55 0.65
N ALA A 29 -1.15 7.72 0.97
CA ALA A 29 0.05 8.13 1.69
C ALA A 29 1.30 7.55 1.01
N GLU A 30 2.38 8.32 1.01
CA GLU A 30 3.67 7.96 0.45
C GLU A 30 4.80 8.35 1.39
N TYR A 31 5.77 7.44 1.51
CA TYR A 31 6.99 7.61 2.28
C TYR A 31 8.19 7.25 1.41
N LYS A 32 9.31 7.94 1.62
CA LYS A 32 10.62 7.53 1.10
C LYS A 32 11.26 6.55 2.06
N LEU A 33 11.83 5.49 1.50
CA LEU A 33 12.80 4.66 2.17
C LEU A 33 14.20 5.11 1.77
N ASN A 34 14.95 5.63 2.72
CA ASN A 34 16.34 6.01 2.52
C ASN A 34 17.29 5.08 3.27
N GLN A 35 18.49 4.90 2.74
CA GLN A 35 19.62 4.27 3.41
C GLN A 35 20.87 5.08 3.11
N LYS A 36 21.64 5.44 4.14
CA LYS A 36 22.90 6.21 3.99
C LYS A 36 22.74 7.49 3.14
N GLY A 37 21.57 8.13 3.22
CA GLY A 37 21.25 9.36 2.48
C GLY A 37 20.74 9.17 1.04
N GLU A 38 20.68 7.94 0.53
CA GLU A 38 20.11 7.62 -0.79
C GLU A 38 18.67 7.10 -0.65
N THR A 39 17.77 7.55 -1.53
CA THR A 39 16.41 6.99 -1.61
C THR A 39 16.43 5.68 -2.39
N LEU A 40 16.20 4.57 -1.69
CA LEU A 40 16.18 3.24 -2.28
C LEU A 40 14.82 2.87 -2.86
N ALA A 41 13.73 3.31 -2.22
CA ALA A 41 12.37 3.00 -2.64
C ALA A 41 11.35 4.05 -2.19
N MET A 42 10.16 3.99 -2.80
CA MET A 42 8.96 4.64 -2.29
C MET A 42 8.01 3.59 -1.73
N LEU A 43 7.50 3.85 -0.54
CA LEU A 43 6.51 3.07 0.17
C LEU A 43 5.17 3.77 0.01
N THR A 44 4.10 3.06 -0.38
CA THR A 44 2.78 3.67 -0.63
C THR A 44 1.66 2.82 -0.08
N ILE A 45 0.61 3.49 0.42
CA ILE A 45 -0.70 2.90 0.71
C ILE A 45 -1.75 3.72 -0.04
N ASN A 46 -2.58 3.05 -0.85
CA ASN A 46 -3.63 3.68 -1.63
C ASN A 46 -4.99 2.99 -1.42
N ASP A 47 -6.01 3.78 -1.11
CA ASP A 47 -7.42 3.38 -1.13
C ASP A 47 -7.88 3.25 -2.60
N THR A 48 -8.15 2.04 -3.05
CA THR A 48 -8.53 1.78 -4.45
C THR A 48 -10.02 1.99 -4.71
N ILE A 49 -10.81 2.41 -3.71
CA ILE A 49 -12.25 2.61 -3.90
C ILE A 49 -12.59 3.63 -5.00
N SER A 50 -11.76 4.66 -5.15
CA SER A 50 -11.88 5.65 -6.23
C SER A 50 -11.14 5.26 -7.52
N LEU A 51 -10.41 4.14 -7.51
CA LEU A 51 -9.66 3.62 -8.65
C LEU A 51 -9.73 2.07 -8.71
N PRO A 52 -10.91 1.48 -9.05
CA PRO A 52 -11.08 0.02 -9.04
C PRO A 52 -10.10 -0.74 -9.94
N ALA A 53 -9.63 -0.10 -11.02
CA ALA A 53 -8.62 -0.67 -11.90
C ALA A 53 -7.29 -1.01 -11.19
N ALA A 54 -6.99 -0.40 -10.04
CA ALA A 54 -5.83 -0.76 -9.23
C ALA A 54 -6.04 -2.09 -8.51
N ALA A 55 -7.23 -2.37 -7.98
CA ALA A 55 -7.58 -3.65 -7.34
C ALA A 55 -7.75 -4.78 -8.37
N ALA A 56 -8.31 -4.49 -9.55
CA ALA A 56 -8.51 -5.49 -10.61
C ALA A 56 -7.20 -6.18 -11.07
N LYS A 57 -6.05 -5.51 -10.92
CA LYS A 57 -4.74 -6.11 -11.24
C LYS A 57 -4.44 -7.37 -10.43
N TYR A 58 -5.04 -7.53 -9.25
CA TYR A 58 -4.78 -8.61 -8.32
C TYR A 58 -5.71 -9.81 -8.51
N GLU A 59 -6.79 -9.68 -9.29
CA GLU A 59 -7.79 -10.74 -9.50
C GLU A 59 -7.19 -12.04 -10.06
N ASN A 60 -6.14 -11.92 -10.85
CA ASN A 60 -5.44 -13.05 -11.47
C ASN A 60 -4.08 -13.34 -10.80
N SER A 61 -3.83 -12.78 -9.61
CA SER A 61 -2.59 -13.07 -8.90
C SER A 61 -2.56 -14.53 -8.45
N SER A 62 -1.47 -15.22 -8.81
CA SER A 62 -1.17 -16.58 -8.35
C SER A 62 -0.23 -16.63 -7.16
N GLU A 63 0.31 -15.47 -6.74
CA GLU A 63 1.29 -15.35 -5.66
C GLU A 63 0.69 -14.59 -4.48
N THR A 64 1.06 -14.99 -3.27
CA THR A 64 0.61 -14.32 -2.05
C THR A 64 1.77 -14.01 -1.12
N LEU A 65 1.58 -12.98 -0.31
CA LEU A 65 2.49 -12.57 0.75
C LEU A 65 1.65 -12.28 1.99
N ALA A 66 1.96 -12.93 3.10
CA ALA A 66 1.15 -12.87 4.32
C ALA A 66 -0.35 -13.18 4.09
N GLY A 67 -0.67 -14.03 3.12
CA GLY A 67 -2.06 -14.40 2.78
C GLY A 67 -2.78 -13.42 1.84
N TYR A 68 -2.14 -12.32 1.43
CA TYR A 68 -2.70 -11.34 0.50
C TYR A 68 -2.11 -11.49 -0.91
N PRO A 69 -2.90 -11.27 -1.97
CA PRO A 69 -2.40 -11.37 -3.34
C PRO A 69 -1.37 -10.28 -3.62
N ILE A 70 -0.29 -10.65 -4.32
CA ILE A 70 0.75 -9.72 -4.77
C ILE A 70 0.86 -9.68 -6.29
N VAL A 71 1.25 -8.54 -6.83
CA VAL A 71 1.53 -8.40 -8.26
C VAL A 71 2.73 -7.50 -8.48
N ASP A 72 3.59 -7.91 -9.41
CA ASP A 72 4.62 -7.04 -9.94
C ASP A 72 4.02 -6.08 -10.99
N GLN A 73 4.43 -4.82 -10.93
CA GLN A 73 4.00 -3.76 -11.84
C GLN A 73 5.23 -3.24 -12.59
N GLY A 74 5.51 -3.88 -13.73
CA GLY A 74 6.80 -3.72 -14.41
C GLY A 74 7.93 -4.33 -13.58
N ASN A 75 9.15 -3.81 -13.75
CA ASN A 75 10.35 -4.39 -13.13
C ASN A 75 10.73 -3.75 -11.79
N THR A 76 10.09 -2.62 -11.44
CA THR A 76 10.51 -1.77 -10.32
C THR A 76 9.49 -1.71 -9.18
N ALA A 77 8.28 -2.24 -9.34
CA ALA A 77 7.26 -2.16 -8.31
C ALA A 77 6.64 -3.52 -8.02
N THR A 78 6.36 -3.76 -6.73
CA THR A 78 5.55 -4.88 -6.27
C THR A 78 4.48 -4.33 -5.35
N GLY A 79 3.23 -4.73 -5.61
CA GLY A 79 2.08 -4.34 -4.82
C GLY A 79 1.45 -5.55 -4.14
N LEU A 80 0.73 -5.28 -3.06
CA LEU A 80 -0.05 -6.21 -2.24
C LEU A 80 -1.44 -5.58 -2.02
N LEU A 81 -2.51 -6.37 -2.12
CA LEU A 81 -3.88 -5.88 -1.91
C LEU A 81 -4.48 -6.46 -0.62
N VAL A 82 -4.83 -5.58 0.31
CA VAL A 82 -5.49 -5.93 1.59
C VAL A 82 -6.98 -5.58 1.51
N ASN A 83 -7.86 -6.45 2.01
CA ASN A 83 -9.31 -6.24 2.08
C ASN A 83 -9.98 -5.85 0.75
N ASP A 84 -9.44 -6.35 -0.37
CA ASP A 84 -9.88 -6.01 -1.74
C ASP A 84 -9.92 -4.49 -2.02
N ARG A 85 -9.20 -3.69 -1.22
CA ARG A 85 -9.34 -2.22 -1.22
C ARG A 85 -8.03 -1.48 -1.07
N TYR A 86 -7.18 -1.88 -0.14
CA TYR A 86 -5.99 -1.11 0.20
C TYR A 86 -4.79 -1.69 -0.52
N GLN A 87 -4.28 -0.96 -1.52
CA GLN A 87 -3.05 -1.30 -2.19
C GLN A 87 -1.87 -0.81 -1.36
N VAL A 88 -1.08 -1.73 -0.83
CA VAL A 88 0.26 -1.47 -0.29
C VAL A 88 1.25 -1.73 -1.42
N LYS A 89 2.21 -0.82 -1.65
CA LYS A 89 3.16 -0.97 -2.75
C LYS A 89 4.52 -0.39 -2.42
N VAL A 90 5.55 -1.11 -2.86
CA VAL A 90 6.94 -0.68 -2.81
C VAL A 90 7.43 -0.47 -4.25
N LEU A 91 8.03 0.69 -4.52
CA LEU A 91 8.58 1.08 -5.82
C LEU A 91 10.07 1.36 -5.67
N SER A 92 10.93 0.54 -6.28
CA SER A 92 12.37 0.73 -6.35
C SER A 92 12.71 2.08 -7.01
N ARG A 93 13.66 2.78 -6.40
CA ARG A 93 14.31 4.00 -6.92
C ARG A 93 15.79 3.78 -7.23
N SER A 94 16.40 2.77 -6.61
CA SER A 94 17.74 2.28 -6.91
C SER A 94 17.66 0.95 -7.69
N PRO A 95 18.54 0.70 -8.68
CA PRO A 95 18.61 -0.58 -9.38
C PRO A 95 19.04 -1.74 -8.48
N ASP A 96 19.73 -1.44 -7.38
CA ASP A 96 20.16 -2.44 -6.40
C ASP A 96 19.02 -2.84 -5.45
N PHE A 97 17.88 -2.15 -5.49
CA PHE A 97 16.69 -2.49 -4.71
C PHE A 97 15.84 -3.52 -5.46
N THR A 98 16.06 -4.79 -5.12
CA THR A 98 15.54 -5.95 -5.85
C THR A 98 14.08 -6.23 -5.56
N ARG A 99 13.50 -7.24 -6.24
CA ARG A 99 12.17 -7.75 -5.93
C ARG A 99 12.09 -8.29 -4.51
N ASP A 100 13.09 -9.03 -4.07
CA ASP A 100 13.09 -9.63 -2.74
C ASP A 100 13.14 -8.55 -1.65
N ASP A 101 13.87 -7.46 -1.87
CA ASP A 101 13.83 -6.29 -0.99
C ASP A 101 12.43 -5.68 -0.92
N ARG A 102 11.73 -5.55 -2.06
CA ARG A 102 10.34 -5.08 -2.10
C ARG A 102 9.41 -6.00 -1.30
N LEU A 103 9.55 -7.32 -1.43
CA LEU A 103 8.75 -8.28 -0.68
C LEU A 103 9.04 -8.19 0.83
N ASN A 104 10.32 -8.09 1.21
CA ASN A 104 10.73 -7.93 2.60
C ASN A 104 10.16 -6.65 3.22
N TRP A 105 10.13 -5.54 2.47
CA TRP A 105 9.52 -4.29 2.95
C TRP A 105 8.00 -4.33 2.98
N LEU A 106 7.34 -5.02 2.04
CA LEU A 106 5.89 -5.20 2.06
C LEU A 106 5.42 -5.93 3.33
N GLN A 107 6.18 -6.92 3.81
CA GLN A 107 5.85 -7.64 5.05
C GLN A 107 5.98 -6.78 6.32
N GLN A 108 6.70 -5.66 6.27
CA GLN A 108 6.93 -4.80 7.44
C GLN A 108 5.82 -3.78 7.66
N PHE A 109 4.91 -3.61 6.70
CA PHE A 109 3.70 -2.82 6.93
C PHE A 109 2.80 -3.53 7.95
N ASP A 110 2.00 -2.75 8.68
CA ASP A 110 0.96 -3.32 9.54
C ASP A 110 -0.24 -3.77 8.68
N LEU A 111 -0.10 -4.95 8.06
CA LEU A 111 -1.11 -5.54 7.19
C LEU A 111 -2.35 -5.97 7.97
N ASP A 112 -2.19 -6.41 9.21
CA ASP A 112 -3.30 -6.80 10.07
C ASP A 112 -4.13 -5.58 10.48
N GLY A 113 -3.48 -4.47 10.85
CA GLY A 113 -4.14 -3.20 11.11
C GLY A 113 -4.89 -2.67 9.89
N LEU A 114 -4.28 -2.75 8.69
CA LEU A 114 -4.96 -2.42 7.43
C LEU A 114 -6.17 -3.33 7.18
N ALA A 115 -6.08 -4.61 7.53
CA ALA A 115 -7.18 -5.57 7.38
C ALA A 115 -8.34 -5.33 8.36
N GLN A 116 -8.17 -4.51 9.39
CA GLN A 116 -9.27 -4.07 10.27
C GLN A 116 -10.03 -2.85 9.73
N LEU A 117 -9.53 -2.20 8.67
CA LEU A 117 -10.22 -1.06 8.05
C LEU A 117 -11.39 -1.50 7.16
N GLU A 118 -12.28 -0.57 6.84
CA GLU A 118 -13.51 -0.86 6.08
C GLU A 118 -13.21 -1.54 4.73
N PRO A 119 -13.67 -2.80 4.50
CA PRO A 119 -13.40 -3.51 3.26
C PRO A 119 -14.19 -2.91 2.08
N ALA A 120 -13.77 -3.23 0.85
CA ALA A 120 -14.44 -2.75 -0.37
C ALA A 120 -15.94 -3.10 -0.39
N GLN A 121 -16.29 -4.32 0.01
CA GLN A 121 -17.65 -4.85 -0.01
C GLN A 121 -18.61 -4.07 0.91
N SER A 122 -18.17 -3.70 2.12
CA SER A 122 -18.99 -2.89 3.04
C SER A 122 -19.24 -1.48 2.51
N SER A 123 -18.30 -0.92 1.75
CA SER A 123 -18.46 0.41 1.15
C SER A 123 -19.44 0.39 -0.03
N LEU A 124 -19.49 -0.70 -0.80
CA LEU A 124 -20.43 -0.86 -1.93
C LEU A 124 -21.88 -1.10 -1.47
N LEU A 125 -22.08 -1.62 -0.26
CA LEU A 125 -23.39 -1.90 0.31
C LEU A 125 -24.03 -0.71 1.03
N LYS A 126 -23.29 0.38 1.28
CA LYS A 126 -23.88 1.61 1.85
C LYS A 126 -24.80 2.25 0.79
N PRO A 127 -26.13 2.32 1.02
CA PRO A 127 -26.99 3.12 0.16
C PRO A 127 -26.54 4.56 0.27
N ALA A 128 -26.41 5.24 -0.88
CA ALA A 128 -26.29 6.70 -0.88
C ALA A 128 -27.54 7.26 -0.17
N ALA A 129 -27.39 7.69 1.08
CA ALA A 129 -28.42 8.40 1.80
C ALA A 129 -28.65 9.74 1.10
N LYS A 130 -29.49 9.72 0.05
CA LYS A 130 -30.10 10.94 -0.49
C LYS A 130 -30.98 11.50 0.61
N GLY A 131 -30.65 12.71 1.03
CA GLY A 131 -31.40 13.46 2.03
C GLY A 131 -32.88 13.45 1.72
N ALA A 132 -33.67 13.02 2.70
CA ALA A 132 -35.04 13.44 2.82
C ALA A 132 -35.01 14.89 3.34
N ALA A 133 -35.42 15.82 2.49
CA ALA A 133 -35.93 17.14 2.85
C ALA A 133 -37.04 17.48 1.85
#